data_AF-A0A957KPW4-F1
#
_entry.id   AF-A0A957KPW4-F1
#
_cell.length_a   1.000
_cell.length_b   1.000
_cell.length_c   1.000
_cell.angle_alpha   90.00
_cell.angle_beta   90.00
_cell.angle_gamma   90.00
#
_symmetry.space_group_name_H-M   'P 1'
#
loop_
_entity.id
_entity.type
_entity.pdbx_description
1 polymer ?
#
loop_
_entity_poly.entity_id
_entity_poly.type
_entity_poly.pdbx_seq_one_letter_code
_entity_poly.pdbx_strand_id
1 'polypeptide(L)'
;MTKKLWGGRFTGKTDPLMEQFNASIVFDKQMWRVDLSGSQAYARALERAGLLTAAEAEQIVDGLEQVAGEWARGEFTIVEGDEDIHTANERRLTELIGSVAGKLHTGRSRNDQVATDVRLWLREEIAHLRRHQRDLIATAVERAAEEIDILMPGYTHLQPAQPVRWSHWLLSHVWAWQRDASRLDELAARVNVMPLGSGALAGNPFAIDRVRLAEDLGFAGITYNSMDGVSDRDFIAEFL
;
A
#
# COMPACT_ATOMS: atom_id res chain seq x y z
N MET A 1 9.14 -28.92 -7.53
CA MET A 1 9.24 -28.36 -6.17
C MET A 1 9.70 -26.92 -6.30
N THR A 2 8.78 -25.98 -6.11
CA THR A 2 9.05 -24.54 -6.07
C THR A 2 10.02 -24.27 -4.93
N LYS A 3 11.23 -23.80 -5.26
CA LYS A 3 12.22 -23.38 -4.26
C LYS A 3 11.69 -22.07 -3.66
N LYS A 4 11.48 -22.03 -2.33
CA LYS A 4 11.11 -20.80 -1.62
C LYS A 4 12.15 -19.71 -1.92
N LEU A 5 11.68 -18.47 -2.07
CA LEU A 5 12.51 -17.32 -2.43
C LEU A 5 13.58 -17.02 -1.37
N TRP A 6 13.35 -17.45 -0.13
CA TRP A 6 14.27 -17.43 1.00
C TRP A 6 14.64 -18.85 1.47
N GLY A 7 14.84 -19.81 0.55
CA GLY A 7 15.08 -21.21 0.89
C GLY A 7 16.54 -21.70 0.85
N GLY A 8 17.48 -20.87 0.41
CA GLY A 8 18.79 -21.30 -0.10
C GLY A 8 19.72 -22.03 0.89
N ARG A 9 19.42 -22.03 2.20
CA ARG A 9 20.26 -22.61 3.26
C ARG A 9 19.57 -23.67 4.13
N PHE A 10 18.34 -24.07 3.82
CA PHE A 10 17.64 -25.09 4.61
C PHE A 10 17.92 -26.50 4.06
N THR A 11 18.21 -27.43 4.97
CA THR A 11 18.49 -28.85 4.66
C THR A 11 17.29 -29.77 4.86
N GLY A 12 16.20 -29.27 5.46
CA GLY A 12 14.96 -30.00 5.73
C GLY A 12 13.71 -29.22 5.33
N LYS A 13 12.53 -29.84 5.52
CA LYS A 13 11.24 -29.17 5.32
C LYS A 13 10.92 -28.28 6.52
N THR A 14 10.29 -27.13 6.27
CA THR A 14 9.74 -26.27 7.32
C THR A 14 8.59 -26.99 8.03
N ASP A 15 8.47 -26.80 9.34
CA ASP A 15 7.33 -27.33 10.09
C ASP A 15 6.02 -26.70 9.59
N PRO A 16 4.94 -27.47 9.35
CA PRO A 16 3.69 -26.93 8.83
C PRO A 16 3.08 -25.82 9.69
N LEU A 17 3.25 -25.88 11.02
CA LEU A 17 2.78 -24.82 11.93
C LEU A 17 3.59 -23.54 11.72
N MET A 18 4.90 -23.66 11.49
CA MET A 18 5.76 -22.52 11.19
C MET A 18 5.41 -21.90 9.83
N GLU A 19 5.05 -22.71 8.83
CA GLU A 19 4.59 -22.20 7.54
C GLU A 19 3.30 -21.38 7.68
N GLN A 20 2.31 -21.91 8.42
CA GLN A 20 1.07 -21.20 8.68
C GLN A 20 1.29 -19.91 9.49
N PHE A 21 2.17 -19.93 10.49
CA PHE A 21 2.48 -18.77 11.32
C PHE A 21 3.21 -17.67 10.53
N ASN A 22 4.06 -18.04 9.57
CA ASN A 22 4.85 -17.09 8.79
C ASN A 22 4.11 -16.55 7.55
N ALA A 23 3.10 -17.27 7.05
CA ALA A 23 2.37 -16.86 5.85
C ALA A 23 1.53 -15.59 6.08
N SER A 24 1.66 -14.62 5.18
CA SER A 24 0.92 -13.37 5.19
C SER A 24 -0.16 -13.29 4.11
N ILE A 25 -0.18 -14.24 3.16
CA ILE A 25 -1.12 -14.26 2.02
C ILE A 25 -2.60 -14.13 2.42
N VAL A 26 -2.96 -14.58 3.63
CA VAL A 26 -4.33 -14.52 4.12
C VAL A 26 -4.85 -13.08 4.26
N PHE A 27 -3.97 -12.11 4.51
CA PHE A 27 -4.31 -10.70 4.66
C PHE A 27 -3.62 -9.79 3.63
N ASP A 28 -2.36 -10.03 3.28
CA ASP A 28 -1.61 -9.15 2.39
C ASP A 28 -2.06 -9.25 0.92
N LYS A 29 -2.86 -10.26 0.56
CA LYS A 29 -3.51 -10.38 -0.74
C LYS A 29 -4.31 -9.13 -1.13
N GLN A 30 -4.74 -8.32 -0.16
CA GLN A 30 -5.40 -7.04 -0.44
C GLN A 30 -4.51 -6.06 -1.23
N MET A 31 -3.17 -6.23 -1.15
CA MET A 31 -2.19 -5.41 -1.86
C MET A 31 -1.89 -5.90 -3.29
N TRP A 32 -2.62 -6.90 -3.82
CA TRP A 32 -2.35 -7.46 -5.15
C TRP A 32 -2.24 -6.39 -6.25
N ARG A 33 -3.12 -5.38 -6.23
CA ARG A 33 -3.17 -4.35 -7.26
C ARG A 33 -1.93 -3.45 -7.22
N VAL A 34 -1.49 -3.08 -6.02
CA VAL A 34 -0.33 -2.20 -5.85
C VAL A 34 0.97 -2.94 -6.13
N ASP A 35 1.10 -4.21 -5.73
CA ASP A 35 2.27 -5.05 -6.05
C ASP A 35 2.43 -5.24 -7.57
N LEU A 36 1.34 -5.50 -8.30
CA LEU A 36 1.38 -5.63 -9.76
C LEU A 36 1.77 -4.31 -10.43
N SER A 37 1.17 -3.18 -10.01
CA SER A 37 1.52 -1.86 -10.57
C SER A 37 2.97 -1.47 -10.25
N GLY A 38 3.44 -1.75 -9.03
CA GLY A 38 4.83 -1.57 -8.60
C GLY A 38 5.79 -2.40 -9.43
N SER A 39 5.42 -3.64 -9.71
CA SER A 39 6.18 -4.56 -10.54
C SER A 39 6.21 -4.16 -12.02
N GLN A 40 5.12 -3.64 -12.59
CA GLN A 40 5.11 -3.10 -13.95
C GLN A 40 6.05 -1.89 -14.07
N ALA A 41 6.00 -0.95 -13.12
CA ALA A 41 6.90 0.20 -13.10
C ALA A 41 8.37 -0.24 -12.93
N TYR A 42 8.63 -1.24 -12.08
CA TYR A 42 9.97 -1.77 -11.90
C TYR A 42 10.50 -2.48 -13.16
N ALA A 43 9.67 -3.23 -13.90
CA ALA A 43 10.05 -3.82 -15.17
C ALA A 43 10.51 -2.76 -16.18
N ARG A 44 9.78 -1.64 -16.29
CA ARG A 44 10.18 -0.49 -17.12
C ARG A 44 11.46 0.19 -16.61
N ALA A 45 11.67 0.24 -15.30
CA ALA A 45 12.93 0.75 -14.74
C ALA A 45 14.13 -0.15 -15.08
N LEU A 46 13.97 -1.48 -15.03
CA LEU A 46 14.99 -2.44 -15.44
C LEU A 46 15.33 -2.32 -16.93
N GLU A 47 14.33 -2.12 -17.78
CA GLU A 47 14.52 -1.85 -19.22
C GLU A 47 15.40 -0.61 -19.43
N ARG A 48 15.05 0.52 -18.80
CA ARG A 48 15.82 1.77 -18.89
C ARG A 48 17.26 1.62 -18.38
N ALA A 49 17.48 0.75 -17.40
CA ALA A 49 18.81 0.42 -16.89
C ALA A 49 19.57 -0.60 -17.76
N GLY A 50 18.98 -1.08 -18.86
CA GLY A 50 19.59 -2.06 -19.78
C GLY A 50 19.65 -3.48 -19.22
N LEU A 51 18.88 -3.79 -18.17
CA LEU A 51 18.81 -5.12 -17.56
C LEU A 51 17.75 -6.02 -18.20
N LEU A 52 16.79 -5.41 -18.90
CA LEU A 52 15.81 -6.07 -19.75
C LEU A 52 15.88 -5.48 -21.14
N THR A 53 15.66 -6.31 -22.16
CA THR A 53 15.32 -5.80 -23.50
C THR A 53 13.89 -5.24 -23.50
N ALA A 54 13.58 -4.35 -24.46
CA ALA A 54 12.23 -3.81 -24.62
C ALA A 54 11.17 -4.92 -24.75
N ALA A 55 11.48 -5.98 -25.51
CA ALA A 55 10.59 -7.13 -25.69
C ALA A 55 10.37 -7.91 -24.38
N GLU A 56 11.40 -8.11 -23.57
CA GLU A 56 11.27 -8.78 -22.27
C GLU A 56 10.47 -7.91 -21.28
N ALA A 57 10.68 -6.59 -21.27
CA ALA A 57 9.95 -5.68 -20.42
C ALA A 57 8.45 -5.64 -20.80
N GLU A 58 8.14 -5.59 -22.09
CA GLU A 58 6.76 -5.68 -22.59
C GLU A 58 6.12 -7.02 -22.24
N GLN A 59 6.82 -8.13 -22.45
CA GLN A 59 6.33 -9.46 -22.06
C GLN A 59 6.00 -9.56 -20.56
N ILE A 60 6.85 -8.97 -19.69
CA ILE A 60 6.59 -8.93 -18.24
C ILE A 60 5.37 -8.06 -17.93
N VAL A 61 5.27 -6.87 -18.51
CA VAL A 61 4.16 -5.94 -18.27
C VAL A 61 2.82 -6.54 -18.70
N ASP A 62 2.76 -7.15 -19.87
CA ASP A 62 1.57 -7.81 -20.39
C ASP A 62 1.19 -9.03 -19.54
N GLY A 63 2.18 -9.80 -19.10
CA GLY A 63 1.97 -10.90 -18.16
C GLY A 63 1.38 -10.43 -16.84
N LEU A 64 1.92 -9.35 -16.26
CA LEU A 64 1.40 -8.75 -15.03
C LEU A 64 -0.01 -8.19 -15.19
N GLU A 65 -0.33 -7.62 -16.37
CA GLU A 65 -1.68 -7.15 -16.69
C GLU A 65 -2.69 -8.32 -16.75
N GLN A 66 -2.27 -9.46 -17.32
CA GLN A 66 -3.09 -10.67 -17.30
C GLN A 66 -3.34 -11.15 -15.86
N VAL A 67 -2.32 -11.17 -15.00
CA VAL A 67 -2.47 -11.50 -13.58
C VAL A 67 -3.41 -10.54 -12.87
N ALA A 68 -3.32 -9.23 -13.16
CA ALA A 68 -4.22 -8.22 -12.61
C ALA A 68 -5.68 -8.49 -13.01
N GLY A 69 -5.90 -8.89 -14.27
CA GLY A 69 -7.21 -9.30 -14.76
C GLY A 69 -7.79 -10.52 -14.03
N GLU A 70 -6.95 -11.52 -13.74
CA GLU A 70 -7.36 -12.70 -12.98
C GLU A 70 -7.77 -12.35 -11.54
N TRP A 71 -7.02 -11.49 -10.85
CA TRP A 71 -7.40 -10.98 -9.54
C TRP A 71 -8.69 -10.19 -9.58
N ALA A 72 -8.84 -9.27 -10.53
CA ALA A 72 -10.01 -8.41 -10.66
C ALA A 72 -11.30 -9.20 -10.91
N ARG A 73 -11.23 -10.32 -11.64
CA ARG A 73 -12.37 -11.21 -11.91
C ARG A 73 -12.59 -12.27 -10.82
N GLY A 74 -11.72 -12.35 -9.81
CA GLY A 74 -11.77 -13.40 -8.79
C GLY A 74 -11.41 -14.79 -9.32
N GLU A 75 -10.69 -14.86 -10.43
CA GLU A 75 -10.23 -16.10 -11.08
C GLU A 75 -8.84 -16.54 -10.57
N PHE A 76 -8.08 -15.62 -9.96
CA PHE A 76 -6.78 -15.95 -9.39
C PHE A 76 -6.93 -16.98 -8.27
N THR A 77 -6.22 -18.11 -8.42
CA THR A 77 -6.21 -19.17 -7.41
C THR A 77 -4.91 -19.11 -6.61
N ILE A 78 -5.04 -18.84 -5.32
CA ILE A 78 -3.95 -18.99 -4.34
C ILE A 78 -3.72 -20.49 -4.13
N VAL A 79 -2.46 -20.93 -4.21
CA VAL A 79 -2.09 -22.34 -4.09
C VAL A 79 -1.17 -22.59 -2.91
N GLU A 80 -1.00 -23.87 -2.55
CA GLU A 80 0.00 -24.28 -1.55
C GLU A 80 1.41 -23.82 -1.98
N GLY A 81 2.08 -23.07 -1.10
CA GLY A 81 3.40 -22.49 -1.35
C GLY A 81 3.38 -21.00 -1.70
N ASP A 82 2.22 -20.39 -1.95
CA ASP A 82 2.07 -18.94 -1.98
C ASP A 82 2.10 -18.41 -0.53
N GLU A 83 3.25 -17.93 -0.08
CA GLU A 83 3.47 -17.50 1.31
C GLU A 83 2.93 -16.08 1.58
N ASP A 84 3.01 -15.23 0.57
CA ASP A 84 2.64 -13.82 0.57
C ASP A 84 2.14 -13.40 -0.82
N ILE A 85 1.60 -12.19 -0.96
CA ILE A 85 1.10 -11.72 -2.25
C ILE A 85 2.19 -11.67 -3.34
N HIS A 86 3.43 -11.36 -2.97
CA HIS A 86 4.56 -11.24 -3.90
C HIS A 86 4.90 -12.60 -4.54
N THR A 87 4.97 -13.66 -3.73
CA THR A 87 5.21 -15.04 -4.17
C THR A 87 4.08 -15.53 -5.07
N ALA A 88 2.83 -15.23 -4.72
CA ALA A 88 1.66 -15.59 -5.52
C ALA A 88 1.70 -14.95 -6.92
N ASN A 89 1.93 -13.64 -6.99
CA ASN A 89 2.02 -12.91 -8.25
C ASN A 89 3.24 -13.34 -9.08
N GLU A 90 4.40 -13.52 -8.46
CA GLU A 90 5.63 -13.98 -9.14
C GLU A 90 5.49 -15.40 -9.70
N ARG A 91 4.87 -16.31 -8.93
CA ARG A 91 4.53 -17.67 -9.41
C ARG A 91 3.63 -17.58 -10.64
N ARG A 92 2.52 -16.84 -10.54
CA ARG A 92 1.55 -16.77 -11.62
C ARG A 92 2.15 -16.14 -12.88
N LEU A 93 2.94 -15.09 -12.73
CA LEU A 93 3.69 -14.50 -13.83
C LEU A 93 4.61 -15.53 -14.49
N THR A 94 5.35 -16.31 -13.69
CA THR A 94 6.24 -17.36 -14.19
C THR A 94 5.48 -18.44 -14.97
N GLU A 95 4.28 -18.82 -14.54
CA GLU A 95 3.43 -19.77 -15.27
C GLU A 95 2.98 -19.22 -16.64
N LEU A 96 2.80 -17.91 -16.76
CA LEU A 96 2.36 -17.25 -17.99
C LEU A 96 3.50 -17.02 -18.98
N ILE A 97 4.66 -16.54 -18.52
CA ILE A 97 5.74 -16.07 -19.40
C ILE A 97 7.07 -16.83 -19.25
N GLY A 98 7.11 -17.84 -18.40
CA GLY A 98 8.27 -18.69 -18.19
C GLY A 98 9.44 -17.97 -17.50
N SER A 99 10.67 -18.30 -17.91
CA SER A 99 11.90 -17.89 -17.22
C SER A 99 12.17 -16.38 -17.24
N VAL A 100 11.57 -15.64 -18.18
CA VAL A 100 11.71 -14.18 -18.27
C VAL A 100 11.17 -13.50 -17.00
N ALA A 101 10.12 -14.07 -16.37
CA ALA A 101 9.56 -13.58 -15.11
C ALA A 101 10.61 -13.44 -14.00
N GLY A 102 11.55 -14.40 -13.91
CA GLY A 102 12.60 -14.39 -12.89
C GLY A 102 13.56 -13.21 -12.99
N LYS A 103 13.63 -12.52 -14.14
CA LYS A 103 14.45 -11.31 -14.29
C LYS A 103 13.85 -10.09 -13.59
N LEU A 104 12.54 -10.08 -13.33
CA LEU A 104 11.84 -8.96 -12.68
C LEU A 104 12.38 -8.66 -11.27
N HIS A 105 12.88 -9.68 -10.56
CA HIS A 105 13.43 -9.48 -9.22
C HIS A 105 14.88 -8.98 -9.19
N THR A 106 15.52 -8.76 -10.35
CA THR A 106 16.89 -8.26 -10.44
C THR A 106 17.06 -6.95 -9.67
N GLY A 107 17.92 -6.94 -8.65
CA GLY A 107 18.22 -5.73 -7.86
C GLY A 107 17.12 -5.27 -6.89
N ARG A 108 16.00 -5.99 -6.81
CA ARG A 108 14.89 -5.74 -5.88
C ARG A 108 14.99 -6.66 -4.66
N SER A 109 14.40 -6.25 -3.55
CA SER A 109 14.22 -7.10 -2.37
C SER A 109 12.75 -7.13 -1.98
N ARG A 110 12.36 -8.11 -1.16
CA ARG A 110 11.02 -8.09 -0.53
C ARG A 110 10.90 -6.90 0.42
N ASN A 111 12.01 -6.44 1.00
CA ASN A 111 12.04 -5.35 1.97
C ASN A 111 11.61 -4.01 1.37
N ASP A 112 12.17 -3.62 0.22
CA ASP A 112 11.79 -2.37 -0.45
C ASP A 112 10.51 -2.52 -1.27
N GLN A 113 10.21 -3.72 -1.77
CA GLN A 113 8.93 -4.04 -2.42
C GLN A 113 7.75 -3.85 -1.45
N VAL A 114 7.72 -4.56 -0.31
CA VAL A 114 6.62 -4.46 0.65
C VAL A 114 6.48 -3.04 1.23
N ALA A 115 7.61 -2.35 1.48
CA ALA A 115 7.56 -0.96 1.94
C ALA A 115 6.92 -0.03 0.90
N THR A 116 7.10 -0.32 -0.39
CA THR A 116 6.46 0.42 -1.49
C THR A 116 4.99 0.09 -1.57
N ASP A 117 4.64 -1.19 -1.53
CA ASP A 117 3.25 -1.66 -1.66
C ASP A 117 2.37 -1.14 -0.54
N VAL A 118 2.85 -1.18 0.71
CA VAL A 118 2.09 -0.65 1.86
C VAL A 118 1.88 0.87 1.74
N ARG A 119 2.86 1.62 1.21
CA ARG A 119 2.71 3.07 0.99
C ARG A 119 1.74 3.39 -0.14
N LEU A 120 1.80 2.64 -1.25
CA LEU A 120 0.84 2.76 -2.35
C LEU A 120 -0.58 2.45 -1.89
N TRP A 121 -0.75 1.34 -1.17
CA TRP A 121 -2.04 0.91 -0.61
C TRP A 121 -2.58 1.96 0.38
N LEU A 122 -1.76 2.39 1.35
CA LEU A 122 -2.20 3.35 2.35
C LEU A 122 -2.54 4.72 1.74
N ARG A 123 -1.84 5.14 0.69
CA ARG A 123 -2.16 6.36 -0.05
C ARG A 123 -3.58 6.33 -0.62
N GLU A 124 -4.01 5.19 -1.14
CA GLU A 124 -5.36 4.99 -1.67
C GLU A 124 -6.41 4.94 -0.55
N GLU A 125 -6.12 4.23 0.54
CA GLU A 125 -7.02 4.15 1.69
C GLU A 125 -7.18 5.51 2.39
N ILE A 126 -6.11 6.30 2.51
CA ILE A 126 -6.21 7.68 3.01
C ILE A 126 -7.12 8.51 2.10
N ALA A 127 -7.03 8.36 0.78
CA ALA A 127 -7.92 9.06 -0.13
C ALA A 127 -9.39 8.65 0.07
N HIS A 128 -9.65 7.38 0.40
CA HIS A 128 -10.99 6.88 0.71
C HIS A 128 -11.52 7.46 2.03
N LEU A 129 -10.72 7.39 3.08
CA LEU A 129 -11.05 7.94 4.40
C LEU A 129 -11.31 9.45 4.34
N ARG A 130 -10.51 10.20 3.58
CA ARG A 130 -10.72 11.64 3.36
C ARG A 130 -12.09 11.94 2.75
N ARG A 131 -12.58 11.11 1.82
CA ARG A 131 -13.93 11.27 1.25
C ARG A 131 -14.99 11.03 2.31
N HIS A 132 -14.92 9.90 3.02
CA HIS A 132 -15.88 9.57 4.08
C HIS A 132 -15.92 10.62 5.19
N GLN A 133 -14.77 11.15 5.59
CA GLN A 133 -14.68 12.21 6.59
C GLN A 133 -15.37 13.50 6.11
N ARG A 134 -15.18 13.88 4.84
CA ARG A 134 -15.85 15.03 4.24
C ARG A 134 -17.35 14.84 4.15
N ASP A 135 -17.82 13.65 3.76
CA ASP A 135 -19.24 13.33 3.67
C ASP A 135 -19.92 13.42 5.04
N LEU A 136 -19.27 12.90 6.09
CA LEU A 136 -19.74 13.01 7.48
C LEU A 136 -19.84 14.47 7.93
N ILE A 137 -18.79 15.26 7.68
CA ILE A 137 -18.76 16.69 8.02
C ILE A 137 -19.86 17.45 7.29
N ALA A 138 -20.00 17.25 5.98
CA ALA A 138 -21.01 17.91 5.16
C ALA A 138 -22.42 17.58 5.66
N THR A 139 -22.71 16.28 5.88
CA THR A 139 -24.00 15.82 6.41
C THR A 139 -24.34 16.46 7.75
N ALA A 140 -23.36 16.55 8.66
CA ALA A 140 -23.57 17.16 9.97
C ALA A 140 -23.77 18.68 9.89
N VAL A 141 -23.08 19.37 8.98
CA VAL A 141 -23.24 20.82 8.75
C VAL A 141 -24.60 21.13 8.13
N GLU A 142 -25.02 20.36 7.12
CA GLU A 142 -26.34 20.50 6.49
C GLU A 142 -27.46 20.32 7.51
N ARG A 143 -27.39 19.24 8.29
CA ARG A 143 -28.34 18.97 9.36
C ARG A 143 -28.35 20.07 10.43
N ALA A 144 -27.19 20.57 10.84
CA ALA A 144 -27.09 21.67 11.79
C ALA A 144 -27.74 22.97 11.28
N ALA A 145 -27.69 23.22 9.97
CA ALA A 145 -28.33 24.38 9.34
C ALA A 145 -29.86 24.24 9.30
N GLU A 146 -30.37 23.05 8.93
CA GLU A 146 -31.82 22.77 8.88
C GLU A 146 -32.48 22.78 10.26
N GLU A 147 -31.77 22.30 11.28
CA GLU A 147 -32.30 22.12 12.64
C GLU A 147 -31.87 23.24 13.61
N ILE A 148 -31.57 24.45 13.09
CA ILE A 148 -30.92 25.52 13.87
C ILE A 148 -31.73 25.98 15.10
N ASP A 149 -33.06 25.96 15.02
CA ASP A 149 -33.96 26.46 16.07
C ASP A 149 -34.30 25.43 17.16
N ILE A 150 -33.81 24.20 17.04
CA ILE A 150 -33.99 23.18 18.07
C ILE A 150 -33.11 23.50 19.28
N LEU A 151 -33.75 23.62 20.45
CA LEU A 151 -33.08 23.79 21.75
C LEU A 151 -32.99 22.46 22.50
N MET A 152 -31.90 22.28 23.23
CA MET A 152 -31.66 21.14 24.13
C MET A 152 -30.91 21.60 25.39
N PRO A 153 -30.93 20.84 26.50
CA PRO A 153 -30.04 21.10 27.62
C PRO A 153 -28.57 20.84 27.25
N GLY A 154 -27.69 21.79 27.55
CA GLY A 154 -26.25 21.59 27.57
C GLY A 154 -25.79 21.03 28.92
N TYR A 155 -24.75 20.22 28.92
CA TYR A 155 -24.31 19.49 30.12
C TYR A 155 -22.86 19.79 30.49
N THR A 156 -22.61 19.92 31.79
CA THR A 156 -21.28 19.82 32.41
C THR A 156 -21.38 18.84 33.58
N HIS A 157 -20.41 17.94 33.74
CA HIS A 157 -20.51 16.83 34.72
C HIS A 157 -21.82 16.01 34.60
N LEU A 158 -22.38 15.92 33.38
CA LEU A 158 -23.70 15.34 33.10
C LEU A 158 -24.87 15.97 33.89
N GLN A 159 -24.72 17.20 34.38
CA GLN A 159 -25.78 18.01 34.96
C GLN A 159 -26.23 19.10 33.98
N PRO A 160 -27.56 19.38 33.87
CA PRO A 160 -28.05 20.48 33.04
C PRO A 160 -27.43 21.81 33.47
N ALA A 161 -26.77 22.49 32.53
CA ALA A 161 -26.08 23.76 32.78
C ALA A 161 -26.84 24.95 32.19
N GLN A 162 -26.92 25.02 30.86
CA GLN A 162 -27.62 26.08 30.12
C GLN A 162 -28.33 25.49 28.89
N PRO A 163 -29.43 26.10 28.41
CA PRO A 163 -29.99 25.77 27.10
C PRO A 163 -28.96 26.04 25.99
N VAL A 164 -28.80 25.10 25.08
CA VAL A 164 -27.97 25.25 23.88
C VAL A 164 -28.79 24.89 22.65
N ARG A 165 -28.35 25.33 21.46
CA ARG A 165 -28.90 24.82 20.21
C ARG A 165 -28.37 23.41 19.96
N TRP A 166 -29.23 22.51 19.51
CA TRP A 166 -28.84 21.18 19.05
C TRP A 166 -27.77 21.25 17.96
N SER A 167 -27.92 22.18 17.02
CA SER A 167 -26.94 22.47 15.97
C SER A 167 -25.56 22.86 16.52
N HIS A 168 -25.50 23.57 17.66
CA HIS A 168 -24.24 23.93 18.31
C HIS A 168 -23.53 22.71 18.90
N TRP A 169 -24.29 21.78 19.49
CA TRP A 169 -23.76 20.49 19.95
C TRP A 169 -23.25 19.65 18.78
N LEU A 170 -24.02 19.52 17.70
CA LEU A 170 -23.61 18.75 16.51
C LEU A 170 -22.33 19.33 15.88
N LEU A 171 -22.27 20.65 15.71
CA LEU A 171 -21.08 21.32 15.17
C LEU A 171 -19.85 21.23 16.08
N SER A 172 -20.03 21.00 17.39
CA SER A 172 -18.88 20.75 18.28
C SER A 172 -18.10 19.49 17.88
N HIS A 173 -18.80 18.45 17.39
CA HIS A 173 -18.19 17.25 16.83
C HIS A 173 -17.57 17.52 15.45
N VAL A 174 -18.23 18.30 14.60
CA VAL A 174 -17.69 18.72 13.29
C VAL A 174 -16.32 19.36 13.43
N TRP A 175 -16.12 20.23 14.42
CA TRP A 175 -14.80 20.84 14.65
C TRP A 175 -13.72 19.84 15.06
N ALA A 176 -14.08 18.76 15.76
CA ALA A 176 -13.14 17.67 16.03
C ALA A 176 -12.80 16.92 14.74
N TRP A 177 -13.81 16.53 13.97
CA TRP A 177 -13.66 15.83 12.69
C TRP A 177 -12.88 16.62 11.65
N GLN A 178 -13.02 17.94 11.62
CA GLN A 178 -12.26 18.83 10.74
C GLN A 178 -10.76 18.79 11.07
N ARG A 179 -10.39 18.67 12.34
CA ARG A 179 -8.98 18.48 12.73
C ARG A 179 -8.46 17.11 12.31
N ASP A 180 -9.29 16.08 12.42
CA ASP A 180 -8.93 14.74 11.95
C ASP A 180 -8.73 14.72 10.42
N ALA A 181 -9.56 15.46 9.67
CA ALA A 181 -9.37 15.65 8.24
C ALA A 181 -8.03 16.35 7.91
N SER A 182 -7.64 17.37 8.70
CA SER A 182 -6.33 18.04 8.54
C SER A 182 -5.16 17.08 8.77
N ARG A 183 -5.24 16.24 9.80
CA ARG A 183 -4.20 15.24 10.09
C ARG A 183 -4.05 14.23 8.96
N LEU A 184 -5.16 13.76 8.39
CA LEU A 184 -5.13 12.88 7.22
C LEU A 184 -4.52 13.56 5.98
N ASP A 185 -4.81 14.84 5.77
CA ASP A 185 -4.23 15.64 4.69
C ASP A 185 -2.71 15.79 4.84
N GLU A 186 -2.24 16.02 6.07
CA GLU A 186 -0.81 16.13 6.40
C GLU A 186 -0.08 14.78 6.28
N LEU A 187 -0.69 13.70 6.77
CA LEU A 187 -0.16 12.33 6.67
C LEU A 187 0.02 11.91 5.21
N ALA A 188 -0.94 12.25 4.34
CA ALA A 188 -0.91 11.87 2.92
C ALA A 188 0.41 12.28 2.23
N ALA A 189 0.97 13.45 2.60
CA ALA A 189 2.25 13.90 2.06
C ALA A 189 3.43 13.03 2.51
N ARG A 190 3.46 12.61 3.78
CA ARG A 190 4.52 11.75 4.35
C ARG A 190 4.42 10.30 3.89
N VAL A 191 3.21 9.82 3.60
CA VAL A 191 3.01 8.50 2.98
C VAL A 191 3.56 8.49 1.54
N ASN A 192 3.49 9.62 0.84
CA ASN A 192 3.83 9.72 -0.59
C ASN A 192 5.34 9.91 -0.89
N VAL A 193 6.18 9.11 -0.24
CA VAL A 193 7.64 9.03 -0.48
C VAL A 193 8.04 7.59 -0.84
N MET A 194 8.71 7.39 -1.96
CA MET A 194 8.98 6.05 -2.53
C MET A 194 10.22 5.37 -1.94
N PRO A 195 10.12 4.15 -1.38
CA PRO A 195 11.27 3.39 -0.91
C PRO A 195 11.86 2.43 -1.97
N LEU A 196 11.14 2.11 -3.05
CA LEU A 196 11.60 1.19 -4.10
C LEU A 196 12.97 1.57 -4.67
N GLY A 197 13.84 0.58 -4.87
CA GLY A 197 15.25 0.78 -5.22
C GLY A 197 16.18 0.93 -4.02
N SER A 198 15.67 0.74 -2.80
CA SER A 198 16.49 0.60 -1.58
C SER A 198 17.08 -0.81 -1.43
N GLY A 199 16.63 -1.77 -2.25
CA GLY A 199 17.06 -3.16 -2.20
C GLY A 199 16.77 -3.77 -0.83
N ALA A 200 17.65 -4.67 -0.36
CA ALA A 200 17.45 -5.30 0.94
C ALA A 200 17.70 -4.34 2.12
N LEU A 201 18.67 -3.42 1.96
CA LEU A 201 19.05 -2.40 2.96
C LEU A 201 20.09 -1.39 2.45
N ALA A 202 20.89 -1.76 1.44
CA ALA A 202 22.09 -1.02 1.01
C ALA A 202 21.93 -0.27 -0.34
N GLY A 203 20.70 -0.20 -0.86
CA GLY A 203 20.40 0.37 -2.17
C GLY A 203 20.41 -0.66 -3.30
N ASN A 204 19.93 -0.22 -4.46
CA ASN A 204 19.96 -1.00 -5.69
C ASN A 204 21.36 -0.94 -6.33
N PRO A 205 21.98 -2.08 -6.71
CA PRO A 205 23.35 -2.12 -7.22
C PRO A 205 23.47 -1.80 -8.72
N PHE A 206 22.36 -1.61 -9.44
CA PHE A 206 22.31 -1.48 -10.90
C PHE A 206 21.94 -0.07 -11.38
N ALA A 207 22.15 0.95 -10.55
CA ALA A 207 21.94 2.36 -10.90
C ALA A 207 20.54 2.66 -11.46
N ILE A 208 19.49 2.00 -10.94
CA ILE A 208 18.10 2.31 -11.27
C ILE A 208 17.80 3.77 -10.94
N ASP A 209 17.22 4.49 -11.90
CA ASP A 209 16.74 5.86 -11.70
C ASP A 209 15.50 5.85 -10.80
N ARG A 210 15.74 6.07 -9.50
CA ARG A 210 14.69 6.10 -8.47
C ARG A 210 13.78 7.32 -8.60
N VAL A 211 14.28 8.46 -9.10
CA VAL A 211 13.44 9.65 -9.27
C VAL A 211 12.42 9.38 -10.36
N ARG A 212 12.86 8.84 -11.49
CA ARG A 212 11.94 8.46 -12.57
C ARG A 212 10.96 7.38 -12.15
N LEU A 213 11.42 6.38 -11.39
CA LEU A 213 10.53 5.32 -10.88
C LEU A 213 9.48 5.87 -9.89
N ALA A 214 9.83 6.88 -9.08
CA ALA A 214 8.86 7.57 -8.23
C ALA A 214 7.79 8.31 -9.05
N GLU A 215 8.19 8.99 -10.13
CA GLU A 215 7.24 9.64 -11.06
C GLU A 215 6.29 8.62 -11.69
N ASP A 216 6.82 7.49 -12.18
CA ASP A 216 6.04 6.43 -12.80
C ASP A 216 4.98 5.85 -11.83
N LEU A 217 5.24 5.85 -10.52
CA LEU A 217 4.35 5.39 -9.46
C LEU A 217 3.53 6.50 -8.76
N GLY A 218 3.67 7.75 -9.21
CA GLY A 218 2.96 8.91 -8.67
C GLY A 218 3.42 9.34 -7.27
N PHE A 219 4.61 8.93 -6.83
CA PHE A 219 5.21 9.40 -5.59
C PHE A 219 5.74 10.83 -5.73
N ALA A 220 5.72 11.62 -4.65
CA ALA A 220 6.21 13.00 -4.67
C ALA A 220 7.73 13.11 -4.50
N GLY A 221 8.39 12.01 -4.12
CA GLY A 221 9.82 11.95 -3.92
C GLY A 221 10.28 10.54 -3.57
N ILE A 222 11.57 10.42 -3.23
CA ILE A 222 12.23 9.17 -2.87
C ILE A 222 12.73 9.22 -1.44
N THR A 223 12.85 8.06 -0.78
CA THR A 223 13.63 7.97 0.45
C THR A 223 15.11 8.23 0.14
N TYR A 224 15.78 9.02 0.99
CA TYR A 224 17.19 9.39 0.77
C TYR A 224 18.18 8.38 1.36
N ASN A 225 17.74 7.51 2.25
CA ASN A 225 18.56 6.48 2.87
C ASN A 225 17.89 5.11 2.69
N SER A 226 18.65 4.12 2.22
CA SER A 226 18.09 2.79 1.92
C SER A 226 17.77 1.97 3.17
N MET A 227 18.54 2.13 4.25
CA MET A 227 18.27 1.44 5.51
C MET A 227 16.98 1.98 6.12
N ASP A 228 16.84 3.31 6.16
CA ASP A 228 15.61 3.99 6.55
C ASP A 228 14.43 3.52 5.69
N GLY A 229 14.55 3.59 4.36
CA GLY A 229 13.45 3.27 3.45
C GLY A 229 12.90 1.84 3.56
N VAL A 230 13.69 0.87 4.05
CA VAL A 230 13.20 -0.50 4.29
C VAL A 230 12.70 -0.72 5.72
N SER A 231 13.26 0.00 6.71
CA SER A 231 12.91 -0.17 8.13
C SER A 231 11.78 0.75 8.61
N ASP A 232 11.56 1.88 7.93
CA ASP A 232 10.62 2.91 8.32
C ASP A 232 9.17 2.40 8.36
N ARG A 233 8.50 2.62 9.49
CA ARG A 233 7.09 2.36 9.71
C ARG A 233 6.40 3.54 10.41
N ASP A 234 7.02 4.71 10.43
CA ASP A 234 6.47 5.93 11.07
C ASP A 234 5.15 6.32 10.41
N PHE A 235 5.05 6.17 9.09
CA PHE A 235 3.83 6.44 8.34
C PHE A 235 2.64 5.53 8.71
N ILE A 236 2.91 4.34 9.26
CA ILE A 236 1.87 3.45 9.82
C ILE A 236 1.57 3.84 11.26
N ALA A 237 2.60 4.12 12.06
CA ALA A 237 2.42 4.56 13.45
C ALA A 237 1.65 5.88 13.54
N GLU A 238 1.83 6.80 12.59
CA GLU A 238 1.11 8.06 12.49
C GLU A 238 -0.33 7.88 11.97
N PHE A 239 -0.58 6.84 11.19
CA PHE A 239 -1.93 6.50 10.72
C PHE A 239 -2.83 5.96 11.83
N LEU A 240 -2.26 5.19 12.77
CA LEU A 240 -2.95 4.57 13.90
C LEU A 240 -3.31 5.58 15.01
#